data_AF-A0AAQ4EMQ8-F1
#
_entry.id   AF-A0AAQ4EMQ8-F1
#
_cell.length_a   1.000
_cell.length_b   1.000
_cell.length_c   1.000
_cell.angle_alpha   90.00
_cell.angle_beta   90.00
_cell.angle_gamma   90.00
#
_symmetry.space_group_name_H-M   'P 1'
#
loop_
_entity.id
_entity.type
_entity.pdbx_description
1 polymer ?
#
loop_
_entity_poly.entity_id
_entity_poly.type
_entity_poly.pdbx_seq_one_letter_code
_entity_poly.pdbx_strand_id
1 'polypeptide(L)'
;MGDGGTGNLWQALRRAILGILEKGESGWQLEDLFLSAYAMVVQEQEALLHGGLREVVTDHSVNKVRPGILASPHDAFLRTPNQAWNDHRTRMNRIRDIVRYLEQVHMSRYRVCSVHKLGVLLFRDEVARHGDIQPKLQECRLQTMSRDHEGEMVDKLSVKNACQILGKLGVNSRSIYEEDFERPFMAE
;
A
#
# COMPACT_ATOMS: atom_id res chain seq x y z
N MET A 1 8.82 5.13 -39.99
CA MET A 1 9.11 5.97 -38.81
C MET A 1 7.98 5.77 -37.82
N GLY A 2 8.16 4.91 -36.83
CA GLY A 2 7.09 4.57 -35.88
C GLY A 2 7.68 3.97 -34.63
N ASP A 3 8.18 4.83 -33.73
CA ASP A 3 8.58 4.42 -32.38
C ASP A 3 8.65 5.60 -31.37
N GLY A 4 7.88 6.68 -31.60
CA GLY A 4 7.96 7.90 -30.78
C GLY A 4 6.83 8.10 -29.75
N GLY A 5 5.76 7.31 -29.80
CA GLY A 5 4.52 7.58 -29.05
C GLY A 5 4.31 6.75 -27.80
N THR A 6 4.82 5.52 -27.76
CA THR A 6 4.47 4.50 -26.74
C THR A 6 5.25 4.67 -25.44
N GLY A 7 6.55 5.00 -25.52
CA GLY A 7 7.36 5.36 -24.36
C GLY A 7 6.86 6.60 -23.61
N ASN A 8 6.01 7.41 -24.22
CA ASN A 8 5.44 8.62 -23.62
C ASN A 8 4.24 8.30 -22.70
N LEU A 9 3.35 7.38 -23.09
CA LEU A 9 2.11 7.10 -22.34
C LEU A 9 2.38 6.48 -20.97
N TRP A 10 3.22 5.45 -20.91
CA TRP A 10 3.62 4.86 -19.63
C TRP A 10 4.34 5.89 -18.76
N GLN A 11 5.22 6.72 -19.33
CA GLN A 11 5.95 7.73 -18.56
C GLN A 11 5.00 8.81 -17.99
N ALA A 12 3.97 9.22 -18.74
CA ALA A 12 2.93 10.11 -18.24
C ALA A 12 2.16 9.47 -17.08
N LEU A 13 1.70 8.23 -17.23
CA LEU A 13 1.02 7.48 -16.18
C LEU A 13 1.91 7.26 -14.95
N ARG A 14 3.17 6.88 -15.15
CA ARG A 14 4.17 6.70 -14.10
C ARG A 14 4.32 7.97 -13.27
N ARG A 15 4.46 9.13 -13.93
CA ARG A 15 4.55 10.43 -13.26
C ARG A 15 3.28 10.75 -12.47
N ALA A 16 2.10 10.50 -13.04
CA ALA A 16 0.83 10.74 -12.37
C ALA A 16 0.64 9.82 -11.16
N ILE A 17 0.97 8.53 -11.28
CA ILE A 17 0.93 7.56 -10.18
C ILE A 17 1.89 7.98 -9.07
N LEU A 18 3.12 8.36 -9.41
CA LEU A 18 4.09 8.85 -8.43
C LEU A 18 3.59 10.12 -7.74
N GLY A 19 3.02 11.08 -8.48
CA GLY A 19 2.38 12.26 -7.91
C GLY A 19 1.29 11.91 -6.89
N ILE A 20 0.42 10.95 -7.23
CA ILE A 20 -0.61 10.46 -6.31
C ILE A 20 0.03 9.83 -5.08
N LEU A 21 1.07 9.01 -5.27
CA LEU A 21 1.76 8.34 -4.18
C LEU A 21 2.49 9.31 -3.25
N GLU A 22 3.05 10.41 -3.74
CA GLU A 22 3.81 11.36 -2.93
C GLU A 22 2.94 12.49 -2.36
N LYS A 23 2.10 13.10 -3.20
CA LYS A 23 1.37 14.34 -2.92
C LYS A 23 -0.14 14.11 -2.73
N GLY A 24 -0.63 12.90 -3.02
CA GLY A 24 -2.05 12.60 -3.04
C GLY A 24 -2.76 13.04 -4.32
N GLU A 25 -2.06 13.66 -5.28
CA GLU A 25 -2.61 14.16 -6.53
C GLU A 25 -1.75 13.89 -7.76
N SER A 26 -2.41 13.65 -8.90
CA SER A 26 -1.73 13.37 -10.16
C SER A 26 -1.08 14.61 -10.77
N GLY A 27 -1.71 15.78 -10.63
CA GLY A 27 -1.38 16.97 -11.44
C GLY A 27 -1.93 16.90 -12.88
N TRP A 28 -2.71 15.86 -13.21
CA TRP A 28 -3.32 15.63 -14.52
C TRP A 28 -4.82 15.39 -14.37
N GLN A 29 -5.59 15.73 -15.41
CA GLN A 29 -7.02 15.43 -15.48
C GLN A 29 -7.26 13.92 -15.52
N LEU A 30 -8.31 13.46 -14.87
CA LEU A 30 -8.61 12.03 -14.75
C LEU A 30 -8.89 11.38 -16.11
N GLU A 31 -9.55 12.11 -17.02
CA GLU A 31 -9.87 11.65 -18.37
C GLU A 31 -8.62 11.41 -19.23
N ASP A 32 -7.61 12.30 -19.16
CA ASP A 32 -6.36 12.12 -19.91
C ASP A 32 -5.58 10.89 -19.45
N LEU A 33 -5.56 10.66 -18.12
CA LEU A 33 -4.94 9.48 -17.53
C LEU A 33 -5.69 8.20 -17.93
N PHE A 34 -7.01 8.27 -17.94
CA PHE A 34 -7.86 7.18 -18.40
C PHE A 34 -7.58 6.83 -19.87
N LEU A 35 -7.54 7.84 -20.75
CA LEU A 35 -7.26 7.66 -22.18
C LEU A 35 -5.86 7.07 -22.41
N SER A 36 -4.88 7.50 -21.61
CA SER A 36 -3.51 6.96 -21.66
C SER A 36 -3.48 5.48 -21.26
N ALA A 37 -4.15 5.12 -20.17
CA ALA A 37 -4.23 3.73 -19.72
C ALA A 37 -4.99 2.84 -20.72
N TYR A 38 -6.08 3.37 -21.29
CA TYR A 38 -6.85 2.70 -22.35
C TYR A 38 -6.00 2.46 -23.61
N ALA A 39 -5.27 3.47 -24.08
CA ALA A 39 -4.41 3.36 -25.25
C ALA A 39 -3.33 2.28 -25.07
N MET A 40 -2.73 2.16 -23.88
CA MET A 40 -1.77 1.10 -23.58
C MET A 40 -2.38 -0.31 -23.67
N VAL A 41 -3.64 -0.48 -23.25
CA VAL A 41 -4.35 -1.76 -23.37
C VAL A 41 -4.62 -2.13 -24.81
N VAL A 42 -5.10 -1.17 -25.60
CA VAL A 42 -5.36 -1.38 -27.02
C VAL A 42 -4.09 -1.76 -27.78
N GLN A 43 -2.93 -1.32 -27.29
CA GLN A 43 -1.60 -1.63 -27.83
C GLN A 43 -0.98 -2.91 -27.24
N GLU A 44 -1.73 -3.72 -26.48
CA GLU A 44 -1.26 -4.97 -25.85
C GLU A 44 -0.08 -4.76 -24.88
N GLN A 45 -0.05 -3.61 -24.18
CA GLN A 45 0.98 -3.24 -23.21
C GLN A 45 0.51 -3.38 -21.75
N GLU A 46 -0.47 -4.24 -21.47
CA GLU A 46 -1.01 -4.45 -20.12
C GLU A 46 0.03 -4.99 -19.14
N ALA A 47 0.98 -5.81 -19.61
CA ALA A 47 2.06 -6.32 -18.79
C ALA A 47 2.98 -5.18 -18.32
N LEU A 48 3.26 -4.21 -19.20
CA LEU A 48 4.03 -3.02 -18.87
C LEU A 48 3.30 -2.16 -17.84
N LEU A 49 1.99 -2.00 -17.97
CA LEU A 49 1.22 -1.22 -17.00
C LEU A 49 1.14 -1.91 -15.63
N HIS A 50 0.82 -3.21 -15.58
CA HIS A 50 0.74 -3.95 -14.31
C HIS A 50 2.11 -4.08 -13.63
N GLY A 51 3.15 -4.42 -14.39
CA GLY A 51 4.52 -4.52 -13.90
C GLY A 51 5.04 -3.16 -13.43
N GLY A 52 4.84 -2.12 -14.24
CA GLY A 52 5.23 -0.76 -13.91
C GLY A 52 4.48 -0.19 -12.71
N LEU A 53 3.18 -0.46 -12.56
CA LEU A 53 2.43 -0.08 -11.37
C LEU A 53 3.01 -0.74 -10.11
N ARG A 54 3.31 -2.04 -10.17
CA ARG A 54 3.95 -2.74 -9.07
C ARG A 54 5.30 -2.12 -8.72
N GLU A 55 6.13 -1.86 -9.72
CA GLU A 55 7.46 -1.26 -9.55
C GLU A 55 7.36 0.11 -8.84
N VAL A 56 6.51 1.01 -9.34
CA VAL A 56 6.38 2.38 -8.81
C VAL A 56 5.85 2.38 -7.37
N VAL A 57 4.87 1.53 -7.06
CA VAL A 57 4.33 1.41 -5.70
C VAL A 57 5.36 0.80 -4.76
N THR A 58 6.09 -0.22 -5.22
CA THR A 58 7.18 -0.85 -4.45
C THR A 58 8.26 0.18 -4.15
N ASP A 59 8.77 0.87 -5.17
CA ASP A 59 9.79 1.90 -5.05
C ASP A 59 9.40 3.00 -4.05
N HIS A 60 8.16 3.48 -4.14
CA HIS A 60 7.62 4.46 -3.18
C HIS A 60 7.56 3.90 -1.74
N SER A 61 7.07 2.67 -1.57
CA SER A 61 7.04 2.00 -0.27
C SER A 61 8.44 1.85 0.34
N VAL A 62 9.40 1.44 -0.49
CA VAL A 62 10.80 1.17 -0.12
C VAL A 62 11.56 2.45 0.23
N ASN A 63 11.45 3.47 -0.62
CA ASN A 63 12.32 4.65 -0.57
C ASN A 63 11.70 5.85 0.15
N LYS A 64 10.39 5.85 0.40
CA LYS A 64 9.69 6.95 1.08
C LYS A 64 8.95 6.51 2.33
N VAL A 65 8.09 5.50 2.22
CA VAL A 65 7.22 5.08 3.34
C VAL A 65 8.02 4.42 4.45
N ARG A 66 8.86 3.43 4.12
CA ARG A 66 9.70 2.72 5.10
C ARG A 66 10.62 3.66 5.89
N PRO A 67 11.45 4.52 5.25
CA PRO A 67 12.32 5.43 6.00
C PRO A 67 11.53 6.40 6.89
N GLY A 68 10.36 6.88 6.43
CA GLY A 68 9.49 7.75 7.24
C GLY A 68 8.94 7.05 8.49
N ILE A 69 8.58 5.77 8.39
CA ILE A 69 8.17 4.97 9.55
C ILE A 69 9.34 4.73 10.49
N LEU A 70 10.50 4.32 9.97
CA LEU A 70 11.68 4.00 10.80
C LEU A 70 12.23 5.22 11.53
N ALA A 71 12.13 6.40 10.92
CA ALA A 71 12.50 7.68 11.55
C ALA A 71 11.49 8.18 12.59
N SER A 72 10.34 7.50 12.77
CA SER A 72 9.35 7.92 13.75
C SER A 72 9.83 7.71 15.18
N PRO A 73 9.56 8.67 16.08
CA PRO A 73 9.90 8.52 17.48
C PRO A 73 9.08 7.39 18.12
N HIS A 74 9.59 6.81 19.20
CA HIS A 74 9.03 5.62 19.84
C HIS A 74 7.56 5.79 20.25
N ASP A 75 7.21 6.96 20.79
CA ASP A 75 5.87 7.35 21.24
C ASP A 75 4.86 7.55 20.10
N ALA A 76 5.34 7.74 18.86
CA ALA A 76 4.51 7.86 17.66
C ALA A 76 4.57 6.61 16.78
N PHE A 77 5.38 5.60 17.13
CA PHE A 77 5.66 4.47 16.26
C PHE A 77 4.44 3.61 15.94
N LEU A 78 3.39 3.62 16.78
CA LEU A 78 2.11 2.99 16.44
C LEU A 78 1.24 3.87 15.54
N ARG A 79 1.34 5.21 15.64
CA ARG A 79 0.55 6.15 14.84
C ARG A 79 1.06 6.26 13.41
N THR A 80 2.37 6.32 13.20
CA THR A 80 2.92 6.55 11.85
C THR A 80 2.56 5.46 10.85
N PRO A 81 2.71 4.15 11.15
CA PRO A 81 2.32 3.08 10.23
C PRO A 81 0.81 3.05 9.98
N ASN A 82 -0.01 3.39 10.98
CA ASN A 82 -1.46 3.52 10.81
C ASN A 82 -1.80 4.62 9.80
N GLN A 83 -1.16 5.78 9.92
CA GLN A 83 -1.34 6.89 8.98
C GLN A 83 -0.85 6.51 7.58
N ALA A 84 0.35 5.93 7.49
CA ALA A 84 0.93 5.49 6.23
C ALA A 84 0.03 4.48 5.50
N TRP A 85 -0.59 3.54 6.22
CA TRP A 85 -1.56 2.62 5.64
C TRP A 85 -2.82 3.33 5.12
N ASN A 86 -3.36 4.29 5.87
CA ASN A 86 -4.55 5.04 5.45
C ASN A 86 -4.28 5.88 4.19
N ASP A 87 -3.12 6.54 4.13
CA ASP A 87 -2.68 7.29 2.97
C ASP A 87 -2.47 6.35 1.77
N HIS A 88 -1.76 5.25 1.97
CA HIS A 88 -1.55 4.22 0.96
C HIS A 88 -2.86 3.70 0.38
N ARG A 89 -3.82 3.35 1.23
CA ARG A 89 -5.14 2.86 0.80
C ARG A 89 -5.89 3.90 -0.04
N THR A 90 -5.86 5.16 0.40
CA THR A 90 -6.51 6.27 -0.31
C THR A 90 -5.88 6.50 -1.68
N ARG A 91 -4.54 6.49 -1.74
CA ARG A 91 -3.76 6.65 -2.96
C ARG A 91 -3.98 5.49 -3.93
N MET A 92 -3.98 4.25 -3.43
CA MET A 92 -4.27 3.06 -4.23
C MET A 92 -5.70 3.05 -4.79
N ASN A 93 -6.69 3.57 -4.06
CA ASN A 93 -8.05 3.72 -4.61
C ASN A 93 -8.08 4.72 -5.77
N ARG A 94 -7.36 5.85 -5.66
CA ARG A 94 -7.27 6.83 -6.75
C ARG A 94 -6.54 6.25 -7.97
N ILE A 95 -5.47 5.50 -7.77
CA ILE A 95 -4.76 4.79 -8.85
C ILE A 95 -5.67 3.76 -9.52
N ARG A 96 -6.40 2.96 -8.74
CA ARG A 96 -7.39 2.02 -9.26
C ARG A 96 -8.41 2.73 -10.15
N ASP A 97 -8.87 3.91 -9.75
CA ASP A 97 -9.87 4.65 -10.52
C ASP A 97 -9.36 5.11 -11.89
N ILE A 98 -8.04 5.38 -12.01
CA ILE A 98 -7.38 5.65 -13.30
C ILE A 98 -7.34 4.41 -14.19
N VAL A 99 -7.02 3.24 -13.62
CA VAL A 99 -6.87 1.99 -14.37
C VAL A 99 -8.12 1.09 -14.33
N ARG A 100 -9.27 1.63 -13.90
CA ARG A 100 -10.49 0.84 -13.62
C ARG A 100 -11.04 0.13 -14.85
N TYR A 101 -11.03 0.79 -16.01
CA TYR A 101 -11.50 0.17 -17.25
C TYR A 101 -10.61 -1.00 -17.66
N LEU A 102 -9.31 -0.91 -17.38
CA LEU A 102 -8.37 -2.00 -17.58
C LEU A 102 -8.71 -3.19 -16.69
N GLU A 103 -9.02 -2.96 -15.42
CA GLU A 103 -9.48 -4.02 -14.53
C GLU A 103 -10.76 -4.67 -15.06
N GLN A 104 -11.75 -3.89 -15.52
CA GLN A 104 -13.01 -4.45 -16.02
C GLN A 104 -12.84 -5.30 -17.29
N VAL A 105 -12.03 -4.85 -18.25
CA VAL A 105 -11.81 -5.56 -19.51
C VAL A 105 -10.85 -6.76 -19.33
N HIS A 106 -9.79 -6.63 -18.53
CA HIS A 106 -8.76 -7.67 -18.38
C HIS A 106 -8.99 -8.68 -17.25
N MET A 107 -9.69 -8.35 -16.15
CA MET A 107 -9.96 -9.36 -15.11
C MET A 107 -10.80 -10.52 -15.65
N SER A 108 -11.65 -10.25 -16.65
CA SER A 108 -12.41 -11.28 -17.37
C SER A 108 -11.54 -12.23 -18.20
N ARG A 109 -10.37 -11.76 -18.69
CA ARG A 109 -9.49 -12.50 -19.61
C ARG A 109 -8.29 -13.18 -18.94
N TYR A 110 -7.70 -12.58 -17.91
CA TYR A 110 -6.34 -12.96 -17.44
C TYR A 110 -6.20 -13.25 -15.94
N ARG A 111 -7.28 -13.23 -15.13
CA ARG A 111 -7.24 -13.48 -13.67
C ARG A 111 -6.19 -12.67 -12.90
N VAL A 112 -5.88 -11.46 -13.37
CA VAL A 112 -4.88 -10.60 -12.74
C VAL A 112 -5.36 -10.16 -11.35
N CYS A 113 -4.44 -10.08 -10.40
CA CYS A 113 -4.68 -9.54 -9.08
C CYS A 113 -5.17 -8.09 -9.19
N SER A 114 -6.33 -7.76 -8.59
CA SER A 114 -6.84 -6.38 -8.61
C SER A 114 -5.83 -5.40 -8.01
N VAL A 115 -5.85 -4.15 -8.45
CA VAL A 115 -5.01 -3.06 -7.93
C VAL A 115 -5.19 -2.90 -6.42
N HIS A 116 -6.41 -3.12 -5.93
CA HIS A 116 -6.68 -3.14 -4.50
C HIS A 116 -5.89 -4.24 -3.79
N LYS A 117 -5.98 -5.49 -4.28
CA LYS A 117 -5.27 -6.62 -3.68
C LYS A 117 -3.76 -6.48 -3.84
N LEU A 118 -3.27 -5.98 -4.98
CA LEU A 118 -1.86 -5.63 -5.19
C LEU A 118 -1.38 -4.63 -4.14
N GLY A 119 -2.14 -3.55 -3.91
CA GLY A 119 -1.79 -2.53 -2.93
C GLY A 119 -1.71 -3.08 -1.50
N VAL A 120 -2.61 -3.98 -1.13
CA VAL A 120 -2.58 -4.66 0.18
C VAL A 120 -1.34 -5.54 0.31
N LEU A 121 -1.05 -6.37 -0.70
CA LEU A 121 0.10 -7.27 -0.69
C LEU A 121 1.43 -6.51 -0.65
N LEU A 122 1.58 -5.46 -1.45
CA LEU A 122 2.79 -4.65 -1.45
C LEU A 122 3.02 -3.95 -0.11
N PHE A 123 1.97 -3.38 0.50
CA PHE A 123 2.14 -2.77 1.82
C PHE A 123 2.48 -3.80 2.89
N ARG A 124 1.87 -5.00 2.83
CA ARG A 124 2.18 -6.10 3.74
C ARG A 124 3.67 -6.47 3.65
N ASP A 125 4.13 -6.76 2.44
CA ASP A 125 5.45 -7.34 2.21
C ASP A 125 6.56 -6.29 2.32
N GLU A 126 6.35 -5.09 1.79
CA GLU A 126 7.38 -4.05 1.76
C GLU A 126 7.42 -3.18 3.02
N VAL A 127 6.33 -3.12 3.80
CA VAL A 127 6.24 -2.20 4.95
C VAL A 127 5.93 -2.95 6.24
N ALA A 128 4.78 -3.62 6.33
CA ALA A 128 4.30 -4.16 7.61
C ALA A 128 5.13 -5.34 8.12
N ARG A 129 5.61 -6.21 7.22
CA ARG A 129 6.49 -7.36 7.52
C ARG A 129 7.98 -7.08 7.26
N HIS A 130 8.35 -5.81 7.09
CA HIS A 130 9.76 -5.45 6.97
C HIS A 130 10.51 -5.79 8.26
N GLY A 131 11.73 -6.34 8.14
CA GLY A 131 12.50 -6.89 9.26
C GLY A 131 12.73 -5.94 10.43
N ASP A 132 12.85 -4.64 10.18
CA ASP A 132 13.03 -3.63 11.23
C ASP A 132 11.72 -3.00 11.74
N ILE A 133 10.63 -3.14 10.98
CA ILE A 133 9.33 -2.52 11.31
C ILE A 133 8.46 -3.49 12.07
N GLN A 134 8.38 -4.74 11.62
CA GLN A 134 7.50 -5.77 12.19
C GLN A 134 7.80 -6.03 13.67
N PRO A 135 9.04 -6.28 14.11
CA PRO A 135 9.34 -6.58 15.51
C PRO A 135 9.08 -5.37 16.40
N LYS A 136 9.46 -4.17 15.95
CA LYS A 136 9.23 -2.92 16.69
C LYS A 136 7.74 -2.60 16.82
N LEU A 137 6.95 -2.85 15.78
CA LEU A 137 5.49 -2.72 15.83
C LEU A 137 4.87 -3.70 16.83
N GLN A 138 5.38 -4.93 16.89
CA GLN A 138 4.94 -5.94 17.83
C GLN A 138 5.26 -5.53 19.27
N GLU A 139 6.52 -5.17 19.55
CA GLU A 139 6.97 -4.69 20.85
C GLU A 139 6.15 -3.49 21.33
N CYS A 140 5.99 -2.45 20.50
CA CYS A 140 5.20 -1.28 20.89
C CYS A 140 3.74 -1.63 21.22
N ARG A 141 3.12 -2.59 20.53
CA ARG A 141 1.76 -3.03 20.83
C ARG A 141 1.69 -3.70 22.20
N LEU A 142 2.58 -4.67 22.46
CA LEU A 142 2.61 -5.43 23.71
C LEU A 142 2.90 -4.52 24.91
N GLN A 143 3.91 -3.65 24.80
CA GLN A 143 4.22 -2.66 25.83
C GLN A 143 3.04 -1.72 26.12
N THR A 144 2.32 -1.27 25.08
CA THR A 144 1.15 -0.40 25.27
C THR A 144 0.02 -1.14 25.99
N MET A 145 -0.15 -2.44 25.74
CA MET A 145 -1.14 -3.27 26.43
C MET A 145 -0.76 -3.56 27.89
N SER A 146 0.51 -3.85 28.19
CA SER A 146 0.99 -4.04 29.57
C SER A 146 0.75 -2.78 30.40
N ARG A 147 1.12 -1.62 29.87
CA ARG A 147 0.91 -0.33 30.54
C ARG A 147 -0.56 -0.03 30.78
N ASP A 148 -1.45 -0.41 29.85
CA ASP A 148 -2.90 -0.30 30.07
C ASP A 148 -3.38 -1.17 31.25
N HIS A 149 -2.85 -2.39 31.36
CA HIS A 149 -3.15 -3.31 32.45
C HIS A 149 -2.63 -2.80 33.82
N GLU A 150 -1.50 -2.10 33.81
CA GLU A 150 -0.93 -1.43 34.98
C GLU A 150 -1.69 -0.14 35.37
N GLY A 151 -2.71 0.25 34.61
CA GLY A 151 -3.56 1.41 34.87
C GLY A 151 -3.03 2.74 34.31
N GLU A 152 -2.02 2.70 33.45
CA GLU A 152 -1.53 3.90 32.76
C GLU A 152 -2.50 4.36 31.68
N MET A 153 -2.56 5.68 31.45
CA MET A 153 -3.30 6.22 30.31
C MET A 153 -2.52 5.97 29.01
N VAL A 154 -3.07 5.11 28.15
CA VAL A 154 -2.47 4.76 26.86
C VAL A 154 -3.39 5.07 25.66
N ASP A 155 -2.79 5.19 24.47
CA ASP A 155 -3.51 5.35 23.21
C ASP A 155 -4.07 4.01 22.69
N LYS A 156 -5.17 3.57 23.30
CA LYS A 156 -5.87 2.32 22.91
C LYS A 156 -6.35 2.33 21.46
N LEU A 157 -6.63 3.51 20.90
CA LEU A 157 -7.11 3.66 19.53
C LEU A 157 -6.01 3.29 18.53
N SER A 158 -4.77 3.74 18.76
CA SER A 158 -3.64 3.38 17.91
C SER A 158 -3.35 1.89 17.89
N VAL A 159 -3.44 1.23 19.05
CA VAL A 159 -3.31 -0.24 19.16
C VAL A 159 -4.42 -0.94 18.39
N LYS A 160 -5.68 -0.55 18.61
CA LYS A 160 -6.84 -1.09 17.90
C LYS A 160 -6.69 -0.96 16.39
N ASN A 161 -6.28 0.21 15.90
CA ASN A 161 -6.07 0.47 14.48
C ASN A 161 -4.96 -0.40 13.91
N ALA A 162 -3.83 -0.54 14.62
CA ALA A 162 -2.73 -1.40 14.20
C ALA A 162 -3.17 -2.88 14.05
N CYS A 163 -3.95 -3.38 15.02
CA CYS A 163 -4.52 -4.72 14.96
C CYS A 163 -5.50 -4.90 13.79
N GLN A 164 -6.37 -3.91 13.53
CA GLN A 164 -7.28 -3.96 12.40
C GLN A 164 -6.55 -3.96 11.05
N ILE A 165 -5.41 -3.28 10.96
CA ILE A 165 -4.58 -3.28 9.74
C ILE A 165 -4.04 -4.67 9.47
N LEU A 166 -3.48 -5.37 10.47
CA LEU A 166 -3.01 -6.75 10.30
C LEU A 166 -4.10 -7.68 9.75
N GLY A 167 -5.34 -7.54 10.24
CA GLY A 167 -6.48 -8.28 9.69
C GLY A 167 -6.78 -7.95 8.23
N LYS A 168 -6.66 -6.67 7.82
CA LYS A 168 -6.83 -6.25 6.42
C LYS A 168 -5.70 -6.74 5.51
N LEU A 169 -4.47 -6.84 6.02
CA LEU A 169 -3.30 -7.32 5.27
C LEU A 169 -3.35 -8.82 4.95
N GLY A 170 -4.19 -9.59 5.66
CA GLY A 170 -4.37 -11.02 5.42
C GLY A 170 -5.20 -11.38 4.19
N VAL A 171 -5.77 -10.41 3.45
CA VAL A 171 -6.54 -10.62 2.20
C VAL A 171 -7.53 -11.80 2.31
N ASN A 172 -8.60 -11.61 3.08
CA ASN A 172 -9.61 -12.64 3.40
C ASN A 172 -9.12 -13.80 4.29
N SER A 173 -7.92 -13.72 4.86
CA SER A 173 -7.41 -14.61 5.90
C SER A 173 -7.09 -13.84 7.18
N ARG A 174 -7.22 -14.49 8.33
CA ARG A 174 -6.75 -13.98 9.63
C ARG A 174 -5.27 -14.27 9.89
N SER A 175 -4.61 -15.05 9.03
CA SER A 175 -3.26 -15.58 9.25
C SER A 175 -2.21 -14.51 9.62
N ILE A 176 -2.25 -13.33 8.98
CA ILE A 176 -1.31 -12.25 9.30
C ILE A 176 -1.54 -11.69 10.70
N TYR A 177 -2.79 -11.55 11.14
CA TYR A 177 -3.12 -11.14 12.50
C TYR A 177 -2.74 -12.22 13.52
N GLU A 178 -2.96 -13.50 13.18
CA GLU A 178 -2.59 -14.62 14.05
C GLU A 178 -1.09 -14.74 14.26
N GLU A 179 -0.32 -14.70 13.17
CA GLU A 179 1.14 -14.83 13.17
C GLU A 179 1.84 -13.63 13.80
N ASP A 180 1.44 -12.42 13.41
CA ASP A 180 2.16 -11.18 13.76
C ASP A 180 1.63 -10.53 15.06
N PHE A 181 0.56 -11.05 15.66
CA PHE A 181 -0.02 -10.52 16.89
C PHE A 181 -0.56 -11.56 17.89
N GLU A 182 -1.56 -12.39 17.55
CA GLU A 182 -2.18 -13.29 18.56
C GLU A 182 -1.20 -14.29 19.16
N ARG A 183 -0.38 -14.95 18.33
CA ARG A 183 0.59 -15.94 18.84
C ARG A 183 1.63 -15.32 19.76
N PRO A 184 2.27 -14.19 19.40
CA PRO A 184 3.15 -13.50 20.35
C PRO A 184 2.45 -13.04 21.62
N PHE A 185 1.25 -12.49 21.52
CA PHE A 185 0.50 -12.00 22.68
C PHE A 185 0.11 -13.13 23.65
N MET A 186 -0.20 -14.34 23.15
CA MET A 186 -0.49 -15.50 23.99
C MET A 186 0.76 -16.17 24.58
N ALA A 187 1.95 -15.83 24.08
CA ALA A 187 3.22 -16.39 24.54
C ALA A 187 3.89 -15.55 25.65
N GLU A 188 3.38 -14.34 25.89
CA GLU A 188 3.74 -13.45 27.00
C GLU A 188 2.89 -13.74 28.24
#